data_AF-S3AXE9-F1
#
_entry.id   AF-S3AXE9-F1
#
_cell.length_a   1.000
_cell.length_b   1.000
_cell.length_c   1.000
_cell.angle_alpha   90.00
_cell.angle_beta   90.00
_cell.angle_gamma   90.00
#
_symmetry.space_group_name_H-M   'P 1'
#
loop_
_entity.id
_entity.type
_entity.pdbx_description
1 polymer ?
#
loop_
_entity_poly.entity_id
_entity_poly.type
_entity_poly.pdbx_seq_one_letter_code
_entity_poly.pdbx_strand_id
1 'polypeptide(L)'
;MPVNRVSPPSVHNPSDQITQVVTVDGMRLVHLSGQVAWDAQGRPVGVGDHGAQAAQIARNLDAALASVGATRDDIVEETVYVVGHSPELLPAIFGPLRAGVTKTPASTLVGVSALFAPEFLLEVRVVAALPAGGSHDRAVPGEDAAAGEPARAHEPHQGRTASPTGEDPDFETALTRRAWEDPSFAARLEREPLEALASMGVHVPPGVKVQVRLQKRDTLYYVLPPAKRPDEPDRSEPVNLMDLWRSGDNFVWLLPERLKTELLAMRRSFLGARTGTDTAYDAEQS
;
A
#
# COMPACT_ATOMS: atom_id res chain seq x y z
N MET A 1 -16.12 15.44 37.75
CA MET A 1 -15.39 14.19 37.45
C MET A 1 -14.28 14.52 36.47
N PRO A 2 -13.10 13.89 36.57
CA PRO A 2 -11.93 14.27 35.78
C PRO A 2 -12.02 13.91 34.29
N VAL A 3 -12.96 13.04 33.92
CA VAL A 3 -13.41 12.88 32.53
C VAL A 3 -14.93 13.03 32.50
N ASN A 4 -15.44 13.88 31.62
CA ASN A 4 -16.87 14.08 31.41
C ASN A 4 -17.22 13.77 29.94
N ARG A 5 -18.36 13.11 29.73
CA ARG A 5 -18.82 12.62 28.42
C ARG A 5 -20.23 13.12 28.18
N VAL A 6 -20.43 13.87 27.11
CA VAL A 6 -21.70 14.55 26.82
C VAL A 6 -22.05 14.35 25.34
N SER A 7 -23.26 13.85 25.11
CA SER A 7 -23.92 13.89 23.81
C SER A 7 -25.12 14.84 23.91
N PRO A 8 -24.97 16.12 23.53
CA PRO A 8 -26.03 17.10 23.71
C PRO A 8 -27.21 16.79 22.77
N PRO A 9 -28.47 16.99 23.21
CA PRO A 9 -29.66 16.63 22.42
C PRO A 9 -29.81 17.44 21.12
N SER A 10 -29.10 18.57 21.01
CA SER A 10 -29.06 19.41 19.80
C SER A 10 -28.11 18.87 18.71
N VAL A 11 -27.32 17.83 18.99
CA VAL A 11 -26.42 17.18 18.03
C VAL A 11 -26.90 15.76 17.81
N HIS A 12 -27.05 15.35 16.55
CA HIS A 12 -27.44 13.98 16.23
C HIS A 12 -26.39 13.00 16.76
N ASN A 13 -26.80 12.09 17.65
CA ASN A 13 -25.97 10.98 18.07
C ASN A 13 -26.45 9.70 17.37
N PRO A 14 -25.72 9.20 16.34
CA PRO A 14 -26.19 8.11 15.50
C PRO A 14 -26.24 6.77 16.25
N SER A 15 -25.52 6.63 17.37
CA SER A 15 -25.54 5.42 18.20
C SER A 15 -24.90 5.67 19.58
N ASP A 16 -25.10 4.73 20.50
CA ASP A 16 -24.39 4.69 21.79
C ASP A 16 -22.91 4.27 21.66
N GLN A 17 -22.42 4.06 20.42
CA GLN A 17 -21.04 3.62 20.16
C GLN A 17 -20.02 4.77 20.19
N ILE A 18 -20.48 6.03 20.25
CA ILE A 18 -19.64 7.23 20.31
C ILE A 18 -20.20 8.23 21.34
N THR A 19 -19.33 9.11 21.81
CA THR A 19 -19.69 10.31 22.59
C THR A 19 -19.34 11.55 21.79
N GLN A 20 -20.25 12.53 21.70
CA GLN A 20 -20.03 13.75 20.90
C GLN A 20 -18.95 14.67 21.49
N VAL A 21 -18.93 14.81 22.82
CA VAL A 21 -18.01 15.70 23.54
C VAL A 21 -17.40 14.96 24.73
N VAL A 22 -16.07 14.89 24.77
CA VAL A 22 -15.32 14.37 25.92
C VAL A 22 -14.42 15.48 26.44
N THR A 23 -14.56 15.82 27.73
CA THR A 23 -13.65 16.76 28.41
C THR A 23 -12.82 16.04 29.45
N VAL A 24 -11.58 16.47 29.63
CA VAL A 24 -10.60 15.86 30.52
C VAL A 24 -9.92 16.95 31.34
N ASP A 25 -10.02 16.86 32.66
CA ASP A 25 -9.49 17.85 33.61
C ASP A 25 -8.56 17.17 34.63
N GLY A 26 -7.33 17.67 34.76
CA GLY A 26 -6.38 17.21 35.78
C GLY A 26 -5.85 15.78 35.59
N MET A 27 -5.89 15.26 34.37
CA MET A 27 -5.43 13.90 34.01
C MET A 27 -4.18 13.95 33.13
N ARG A 28 -3.41 12.86 33.14
CA ARG A 28 -2.36 12.57 32.15
C ARG A 28 -2.98 11.97 30.90
N LEU A 29 -2.65 12.51 29.74
CA LEU A 29 -3.00 11.90 28.45
C LEU A 29 -1.95 10.87 28.03
N VAL A 30 -2.40 9.72 27.56
CA VAL A 30 -1.57 8.65 27.00
C VAL A 30 -1.92 8.51 25.53
N HIS A 31 -0.93 8.73 24.66
CA HIS A 31 -1.08 8.58 23.22
C HIS A 31 -0.56 7.21 22.80
N LEU A 32 -1.41 6.42 22.15
CA LEU A 32 -1.01 5.14 21.57
C LEU A 32 -0.65 5.32 20.09
N SER A 33 0.35 4.59 19.64
CA SER A 33 0.61 4.39 18.21
C SER A 33 -0.59 3.69 17.56
N GLY A 34 -0.79 3.91 16.26
CA GLY A 34 -1.82 3.21 15.49
C GLY A 34 -1.68 1.70 15.61
N GLN A 35 -2.75 1.04 16.02
CA GLN A 35 -2.82 -0.41 16.14
C GLN A 35 -3.41 -0.99 14.87
N VAL A 36 -2.68 -1.94 14.29
CA VAL A 36 -3.11 -2.79 13.18
C VAL A 36 -3.21 -4.24 13.65
N ALA A 37 -3.78 -5.11 12.81
CA ALA A 37 -4.05 -6.50 13.15
C ALA A 37 -2.82 -7.42 13.03
N TRP A 38 -1.75 -7.12 13.77
CA TRP A 38 -0.61 -8.03 13.95
C TRP A 38 -0.68 -8.73 15.30
N ASP A 39 -0.18 -9.97 15.35
CA ASP A 39 0.09 -10.66 16.61
C ASP A 39 1.42 -10.20 17.22
N ALA A 40 1.74 -10.70 18.42
CA ALA A 40 2.96 -10.35 19.14
C ALA A 40 4.25 -10.81 18.43
N GLN A 41 4.15 -11.65 17.40
CA GLN A 41 5.26 -12.12 16.58
C GLN A 41 5.38 -11.28 15.28
N GLY A 42 4.57 -10.25 15.11
CA GLY A 42 4.56 -9.37 13.94
C GLY A 42 3.87 -9.96 12.71
N ARG A 43 3.03 -10.99 12.88
CA ARG A 43 2.33 -11.63 11.76
C ARG A 43 0.93 -11.04 11.55
N PRO A 44 0.49 -10.79 10.30
CA PRO A 44 -0.90 -10.47 9.94
C PRO A 44 -1.91 -11.48 10.48
N VAL A 45 -2.95 -10.98 11.15
CA VAL A 45 -4.10 -11.75 11.62
C VAL A 45 -5.33 -11.27 10.87
N GLY A 46 -6.12 -12.19 10.31
CA GLY A 46 -7.38 -11.84 9.64
C GLY A 46 -7.20 -11.13 8.29
N VAL A 47 -6.22 -11.53 7.48
CA VAL A 47 -6.03 -10.98 6.13
C VAL A 47 -7.33 -11.13 5.33
N GLY A 48 -7.87 -10.02 4.82
CA GLY A 48 -9.14 -10.02 4.09
C GLY A 48 -10.41 -9.98 4.94
N ASP A 49 -10.31 -9.89 6.28
CA ASP A 49 -11.46 -9.94 7.20
C ASP A 49 -11.42 -8.77 8.21
N HIS A 50 -12.24 -7.74 7.98
CA HIS A 50 -12.34 -6.57 8.87
C HIS A 50 -12.74 -6.94 10.31
N GLY A 51 -13.60 -7.94 10.51
CA GLY A 51 -14.07 -8.34 11.84
C GLY A 51 -12.96 -9.04 12.64
N ALA A 52 -12.24 -9.96 12.00
CA ALA A 52 -11.08 -10.62 12.59
C ALA A 52 -9.96 -9.61 12.91
N GLN A 53 -9.72 -8.65 12.01
CA GLN A 53 -8.75 -7.58 12.23
C GLN A 53 -9.16 -6.66 13.39
N ALA A 54 -10.41 -6.24 13.45
CA ALA A 54 -10.92 -5.43 14.56
C ALA A 54 -10.78 -6.15 15.92
N ALA A 55 -11.01 -7.47 15.95
CA ALA A 55 -10.82 -8.27 17.15
C ALA A 55 -9.35 -8.37 17.57
N GLN A 56 -8.41 -8.49 16.63
CA GLN A 56 -6.97 -8.45 16.95
C GLN A 56 -6.54 -7.06 17.43
N ILE A 57 -7.03 -6.00 16.78
CA ILE A 57 -6.75 -4.62 17.19
C ILE A 57 -7.27 -4.35 18.60
N ALA A 58 -8.47 -4.83 18.95
CA ALA A 58 -9.00 -4.72 20.32
C ALA A 58 -8.07 -5.40 21.35
N ARG A 59 -7.54 -6.59 21.04
CA ARG A 59 -6.54 -7.27 21.90
C ARG A 59 -5.24 -6.47 22.03
N ASN A 60 -4.78 -5.88 20.94
CA ASN A 60 -3.55 -5.08 20.93
C ASN A 60 -3.74 -3.79 21.76
N LEU A 61 -4.90 -3.14 21.64
CA LEU A 61 -5.28 -2.00 22.47
C LEU A 61 -5.35 -2.39 23.95
N ASP A 62 -5.99 -3.50 24.28
CA ASP A 62 -6.07 -4.01 25.66
C ASP A 62 -4.66 -4.22 26.25
N ALA A 63 -3.74 -4.85 25.50
CA ALA A 63 -2.37 -5.06 25.94
C ALA A 63 -1.59 -3.75 26.12
N ALA A 64 -1.69 -2.82 25.17
CA ALA A 64 -1.00 -1.53 25.21
C ALA A 64 -1.51 -0.66 26.38
N LEU A 65 -2.83 -0.60 26.58
CA LEU A 65 -3.45 0.14 27.69
C LEU A 65 -3.08 -0.49 29.04
N ALA A 66 -3.11 -1.82 29.15
CA ALA A 66 -2.74 -2.50 30.39
C ALA A 66 -1.29 -2.18 30.83
N SER A 67 -0.37 -1.98 29.88
CA SER A 67 1.03 -1.64 30.18
C SER A 67 1.21 -0.32 30.95
N VAL A 68 0.22 0.58 30.87
CA VAL A 68 0.19 1.87 31.57
C VAL A 68 -0.90 1.94 32.64
N GLY A 69 -1.51 0.80 32.99
CA GLY A 69 -2.58 0.70 33.98
C GLY A 69 -3.93 1.26 33.49
N ALA A 70 -4.18 1.26 32.18
CA ALA A 70 -5.43 1.70 31.56
C ALA A 70 -6.25 0.53 31.01
N THR A 71 -7.52 0.82 30.71
CA THR A 71 -8.46 -0.04 30.00
C THR A 71 -9.09 0.72 28.82
N ARG A 72 -9.84 0.03 27.95
CA ARG A 72 -10.56 0.69 26.85
C ARG A 72 -11.60 1.72 27.31
N ASP A 73 -12.09 1.65 28.55
CA ASP A 73 -13.00 2.66 29.13
C ASP A 73 -12.29 4.00 29.47
N ASP A 74 -10.96 3.98 29.52
CA ASP A 74 -10.12 5.17 29.73
C ASP A 74 -9.81 5.88 28.40
N ILE A 75 -10.19 5.30 27.26
CA ILE A 75 -10.08 5.96 25.96
C ILE A 75 -11.04 7.15 25.94
N VAL A 76 -10.50 8.33 25.59
CA VAL A 76 -11.24 9.59 25.47
C VAL A 76 -11.43 10.01 24.02
N GLU A 77 -10.52 9.59 23.14
CA GLU A 77 -10.56 9.84 21.70
C GLU A 77 -10.05 8.63 20.94
N GLU A 78 -10.70 8.31 19.81
CA GLU A 78 -10.19 7.36 18.83
C GLU A 78 -10.33 7.89 17.39
N THR A 79 -9.45 7.39 16.53
CA THR A 79 -9.56 7.52 15.08
C THR A 79 -9.42 6.14 14.46
N VAL A 80 -10.39 5.78 13.61
CA VAL A 80 -10.47 4.49 12.92
C VAL A 80 -10.29 4.73 11.42
N TYR A 81 -9.22 4.20 10.85
CA TYR A 81 -8.96 4.22 9.41
C TYR A 81 -9.41 2.90 8.79
N VAL A 82 -10.16 2.96 7.70
CA VAL A 82 -10.77 1.77 7.06
C VAL A 82 -10.46 1.76 5.56
N VAL A 83 -9.76 0.72 5.10
CA VAL A 83 -9.58 0.46 3.67
C VAL A 83 -10.85 -0.15 3.10
N GLY A 84 -11.32 0.36 1.96
CA GLY A 84 -12.52 -0.14 1.30
C GLY A 84 -13.79 0.06 2.13
N HIS A 85 -13.89 1.20 2.84
CA HIS A 85 -15.00 1.49 3.72
C HIS A 85 -16.36 1.43 3.02
N SER A 86 -17.32 0.78 3.68
CA SER A 86 -18.75 0.89 3.42
C SER A 86 -19.56 0.81 4.73
N PRO A 87 -20.80 1.34 4.79
CA PRO A 87 -21.62 1.32 6.01
C PRO A 87 -21.89 -0.09 6.56
N GLU A 88 -21.93 -1.10 5.71
CA GLU A 88 -22.20 -2.50 6.07
C GLU A 88 -21.08 -3.12 6.92
N LEU A 89 -19.87 -2.54 6.89
CA LEU A 89 -18.74 -2.98 7.70
C LEU A 89 -18.82 -2.52 9.16
N LEU A 90 -19.64 -1.50 9.47
CA LEU A 90 -19.68 -0.89 10.79
C LEU A 90 -19.94 -1.89 11.93
N PRO A 91 -20.89 -2.84 11.83
CA PRO A 91 -21.10 -3.84 12.89
C PRO A 91 -19.89 -4.77 13.09
N ALA A 92 -19.21 -5.17 12.00
CA ALA A 92 -18.04 -6.05 12.07
C ALA A 92 -16.82 -5.34 12.67
N ILE A 93 -16.67 -4.03 12.42
CA ILE A 93 -15.56 -3.22 12.93
C ILE A 93 -15.80 -2.85 14.39
N PHE A 94 -16.95 -2.24 14.69
CA PHE A 94 -17.19 -1.70 16.04
C PHE A 94 -17.66 -2.75 17.04
N GLY A 95 -18.25 -3.87 16.60
CA GLY A 95 -18.62 -4.97 17.50
C GLY A 95 -17.44 -5.42 18.39
N PRO A 96 -16.29 -5.81 17.82
CA PRO A 96 -15.10 -6.13 18.59
C PRO A 96 -14.51 -4.95 19.36
N LEU A 97 -14.42 -3.76 18.75
CA LEU A 97 -13.84 -2.58 19.42
C LEU A 97 -14.66 -2.12 20.64
N ARG A 98 -15.97 -2.35 20.63
CA ARG A 98 -16.90 -2.01 21.72
C ARG A 98 -17.22 -3.17 22.64
N ALA A 99 -16.79 -4.39 22.35
CA ALA A 99 -17.02 -5.53 23.21
C ALA A 99 -16.44 -5.29 24.62
N GLY A 100 -17.33 -5.18 25.63
CA GLY A 100 -16.96 -4.92 27.02
C GLY A 100 -16.67 -3.45 27.37
N VAL A 101 -16.80 -2.53 26.41
CA VAL A 101 -16.62 -1.08 26.64
C VAL A 101 -17.93 -0.51 27.18
N THR A 102 -17.86 0.17 28.33
CA THR A 102 -19.00 0.84 28.96
C THR A 102 -18.96 2.35 28.79
N LYS A 103 -17.79 2.91 28.47
CA LYS A 103 -17.59 4.36 28.27
C LYS A 103 -17.01 4.62 26.89
N THR A 104 -17.84 5.07 25.97
CA THR A 104 -17.41 5.30 24.59
C THR A 104 -16.61 6.61 24.46
N PRO A 105 -15.63 6.67 23.55
CA PRO A 105 -14.83 7.87 23.32
C PRO A 105 -15.50 8.82 22.32
N ALA A 106 -14.91 10.02 22.17
CA ALA A 106 -15.05 10.76 20.92
C ALA A 106 -14.41 9.93 19.79
N SER A 107 -15.05 9.84 18.63
CA SER A 107 -14.64 8.92 17.58
C SER A 107 -14.73 9.57 16.20
N THR A 108 -13.71 9.33 15.39
CA THR A 108 -13.71 9.63 13.97
C THR A 108 -13.46 8.35 13.19
N LEU A 109 -14.23 8.13 12.12
CA LEU A 109 -13.96 7.09 11.13
C LEU A 109 -13.62 7.73 9.79
N VAL A 110 -12.53 7.27 9.16
CA VAL A 110 -12.08 7.76 7.85
C VAL A 110 -11.87 6.59 6.90
N GLY A 111 -12.55 6.62 5.75
CA GLY A 111 -12.23 5.74 4.64
C GLY A 111 -10.91 6.16 3.99
N VAL A 112 -9.97 5.23 3.86
CA VAL A 112 -8.64 5.47 3.26
C VAL A 112 -8.40 4.54 2.08
N SER A 113 -7.50 4.93 1.16
CA SER A 113 -7.16 4.12 -0.01
C SER A 113 -6.22 2.96 0.32
N ALA A 114 -5.36 3.10 1.33
CA ALA A 114 -4.42 2.09 1.80
C ALA A 114 -3.92 2.41 3.22
N LEU A 115 -3.34 1.42 3.88
CA LEU A 115 -2.54 1.54 5.10
C LEU A 115 -1.06 1.26 4.76
N PHE A 116 -0.18 1.18 5.77
CA PHE A 116 1.25 1.01 5.51
C PHE A 116 1.63 -0.33 4.83
N ALA A 117 0.78 -1.36 4.97
CA ALA A 117 0.96 -2.66 4.31
C ALA A 117 -0.40 -3.21 3.82
N PRO A 118 -0.43 -3.93 2.68
CA PRO A 118 -1.68 -4.32 1.99
C PRO A 118 -2.52 -5.36 2.74
N GLU A 119 -1.93 -6.09 3.69
CA GLU A 119 -2.62 -7.09 4.51
C GLU A 119 -3.62 -6.45 5.49
N PHE A 120 -3.51 -5.14 5.72
CA PHE A 120 -4.33 -4.42 6.67
C PHE A 120 -5.47 -3.65 6.05
N LEU A 121 -6.61 -3.84 6.67
CA LEU A 121 -7.86 -3.20 6.31
C LEU A 121 -8.29 -2.17 7.36
N LEU A 122 -7.71 -2.23 8.56
CA LEU A 122 -8.03 -1.38 9.70
C LEU A 122 -6.76 -0.91 10.41
N GLU A 123 -6.77 0.37 10.80
CA GLU A 123 -5.84 0.94 11.78
C GLU A 123 -6.62 1.78 12.79
N VAL A 124 -6.33 1.60 14.09
CA VAL A 124 -7.01 2.34 15.16
C VAL A 124 -5.98 3.06 16.03
N ARG A 125 -6.10 4.39 16.10
CA ARG A 125 -5.31 5.25 16.98
C ARG A 125 -6.18 5.73 18.12
N VAL A 126 -5.66 5.74 19.34
CA VAL A 126 -6.41 6.18 20.52
C VAL A 126 -5.61 7.11 21.43
N VAL A 127 -6.34 7.94 22.17
CA VAL A 127 -5.83 8.70 23.31
C VAL A 127 -6.62 8.28 24.55
N ALA A 128 -5.91 7.94 25.62
CA ALA A 128 -6.50 7.59 26.91
C ALA A 128 -6.18 8.67 27.97
N ALA A 129 -7.03 8.79 28.99
CA ALA A 129 -6.83 9.72 30.09
C ALA A 129 -6.73 8.96 31.42
N LEU A 130 -5.66 9.20 32.18
CA LEU A 130 -5.39 8.55 33.46
C LEU A 130 -5.11 9.58 34.57
N PRO A 131 -5.37 9.27 35.86
CA PRO A 131 -4.99 10.14 36.95
C PRO A 131 -3.50 10.52 36.91
N ALA A 132 -3.18 11.78 37.23
CA ALA A 132 -1.83 12.32 37.19
C ALA A 132 -0.86 11.78 38.29
N GLY A 133 -1.17 10.65 38.92
CA GLY A 133 -0.50 10.17 40.14
C GLY A 133 -0.25 8.67 40.17
N GLY A 134 0.47 8.13 39.19
CA GLY A 134 0.99 6.76 39.19
C GLY A 134 2.45 6.75 38.77
N SER A 135 3.35 6.57 39.74
CA SER A 135 4.80 6.43 39.52
C SER A 135 5.11 5.25 38.61
N HIS A 136 5.64 5.52 37.41
CA HIS A 136 6.58 4.63 36.75
C HIS A 136 8.00 5.10 37.06
N ASP A 137 8.33 5.12 38.35
CA ASP A 137 9.71 4.98 38.80
C ASP A 137 9.83 3.55 39.33
N ARG A 138 9.86 2.59 38.40
CA ARG A 138 10.22 1.21 38.67
C ARG A 138 11.11 0.74 37.54
N ALA A 139 12.39 0.60 37.89
CA ALA A 139 13.43 0.01 37.09
C ALA A 139 12.96 -1.30 36.45
N VAL A 140 13.28 -1.46 35.16
CA VAL A 140 13.23 -2.75 34.46
C VAL A 140 14.28 -3.67 35.10
N PRO A 141 13.93 -4.83 35.66
CA PRO A 141 14.92 -5.79 36.14
C PRO A 141 15.47 -6.63 34.97
N GLY A 142 16.79 -6.52 34.76
CA GLY A 142 17.67 -7.61 34.30
C GLY A 142 17.54 -8.07 32.85
N GLU A 143 18.21 -7.38 31.92
CA GLU A 143 18.77 -8.03 30.72
C GLU A 143 20.08 -8.72 31.11
N ASP A 144 20.06 -10.06 31.17
CA ASP A 144 21.30 -10.83 31.06
C ASP A 144 21.77 -10.81 29.61
N ALA A 145 23.00 -10.34 29.45
CA ALA A 145 23.69 -10.15 28.19
C ALA A 145 23.85 -11.46 27.40
N ALA A 146 23.41 -11.44 26.14
CA ALA A 146 23.97 -12.28 25.10
C ALA A 146 24.38 -11.37 23.92
N ALA A 147 25.68 -11.34 23.68
CA ALA A 147 26.32 -10.56 22.63
C ALA A 147 25.83 -11.00 21.23
N GLY A 148 25.44 -10.01 20.42
CA GLY A 148 25.19 -10.14 18.98
C GLY A 148 25.39 -8.78 18.32
N GLU A 149 26.14 -8.76 17.22
CA GLU A 149 26.72 -7.63 16.48
C GLU A 149 25.89 -6.33 16.36
N PRO A 150 26.56 -5.16 16.19
CA PRO A 150 25.85 -3.89 16.06
C PRO A 150 25.01 -3.87 14.79
N ALA A 151 23.69 -3.81 14.98
CA ALA A 151 22.73 -3.53 13.92
C ALA A 151 23.01 -2.14 13.35
N ARG A 152 23.35 -2.09 12.05
CA ARG A 152 23.49 -0.85 11.29
C ARG A 152 22.18 -0.07 11.35
N ALA A 153 22.27 1.22 11.67
CA ALA A 153 21.15 2.14 11.66
C ALA A 153 20.38 2.04 10.32
N HIS A 154 19.08 1.74 10.39
CA HIS A 154 18.18 1.94 9.27
C HIS A 154 17.84 3.43 9.21
N GLU A 155 18.45 4.10 8.23
CA GLU A 155 18.07 5.45 7.81
C GLU A 155 16.62 5.46 7.28
N PRO A 156 15.93 6.62 7.33
CA PRO A 156 14.55 6.74 6.89
C PRO A 156 14.45 6.38 5.40
N HIS A 157 13.41 5.62 5.02
CA HIS A 157 13.01 5.47 3.62
C HIS A 157 12.55 6.82 3.07
N GLN A 158 13.51 7.65 2.66
CA GLN A 158 13.32 8.63 1.60
C GLN A 158 12.90 7.84 0.35
N GLY A 159 11.95 8.37 -0.41
CA GLY A 159 11.43 7.72 -1.61
C GLY A 159 12.56 7.13 -2.44
N ARG A 160 12.36 5.92 -3.00
CA ARG A 160 13.35 5.29 -3.90
C ARG A 160 13.58 6.20 -5.10
N THR A 161 14.49 7.14 -4.91
CA THR A 161 15.41 7.60 -5.94
C THR A 161 16.15 6.36 -6.42
N ALA A 162 16.46 6.35 -7.72
CA ALA A 162 17.15 5.28 -8.41
C ALA A 162 18.23 4.62 -7.56
N SER A 163 18.31 3.28 -7.58
CA SER A 163 19.41 2.53 -6.97
C SER A 163 20.77 3.19 -7.32
N PRO A 164 21.61 3.53 -6.32
CA PRO A 164 22.96 4.05 -6.55
C PRO A 164 23.94 2.88 -6.61
N THR A 165 23.72 1.97 -7.56
CA THR A 165 24.74 1.03 -8.03
C THR A 165 24.91 1.32 -9.50
N GLY A 166 26.13 1.39 -9.99
CA GLY A 166 26.47 1.66 -11.39
C GLY A 166 26.08 0.52 -12.34
N GLU A 167 24.89 -0.05 -12.16
CA GLU A 167 24.25 -0.97 -13.08
C GLU A 167 23.45 -0.12 -14.07
N ASP A 168 23.70 -0.35 -15.36
CA ASP A 168 22.89 0.26 -16.40
C ASP A 168 21.43 -0.09 -16.17
N PRO A 169 20.52 0.91 -16.13
CA PRO A 169 19.10 0.63 -15.91
C PRO A 169 18.62 -0.30 -17.02
N ASP A 170 17.84 -1.33 -16.66
CA ASP A 170 17.16 -2.16 -17.64
C ASP A 170 16.29 -1.29 -18.57
N PHE A 171 15.91 -1.87 -19.72
CA PHE A 171 15.16 -1.14 -20.75
C PHE A 171 13.95 -0.42 -20.17
N GLU A 172 13.18 -1.12 -19.35
CA GLU A 172 12.01 -0.60 -18.68
C GLU A 172 12.34 0.63 -17.82
N THR A 173 13.29 0.52 -16.90
CA THR A 173 13.67 1.61 -15.99
C THR A 173 14.22 2.81 -16.75
N ALA A 174 15.00 2.57 -17.81
CA ALA A 174 15.53 3.64 -18.66
C ALA A 174 14.42 4.37 -19.41
N LEU A 175 13.46 3.64 -19.98
CA LEU A 175 12.32 4.21 -20.70
C LEU A 175 11.45 5.06 -19.78
N THR A 176 11.11 4.54 -18.60
CA THR A 176 10.31 5.27 -17.61
C THR A 176 11.03 6.52 -17.14
N ARG A 177 12.30 6.41 -16.77
CA ARG A 177 13.09 7.56 -16.30
C ARG A 177 13.15 8.64 -17.37
N ARG A 178 13.43 8.27 -18.62
CA ARG A 178 13.51 9.23 -19.73
C ARG A 178 12.17 9.93 -19.96
N ALA A 179 11.05 9.21 -19.87
CA ALA A 179 9.72 9.81 -19.97
C ALA A 179 9.38 10.75 -18.80
N TRP A 180 9.86 10.47 -17.58
CA TRP A 180 9.66 11.38 -16.45
C TRP A 180 10.52 12.64 -16.51
N GLU A 181 11.75 12.53 -16.99
CA GLU A 181 12.72 13.63 -17.01
C GLU A 181 12.59 14.52 -18.25
N ASP A 182 12.08 14.00 -19.37
CA ASP A 182 11.95 14.71 -20.64
C ASP A 182 10.49 14.71 -21.14
N PRO A 183 9.72 15.78 -20.87
CA PRO A 183 8.34 15.91 -21.33
C PRO A 183 8.17 15.83 -22.86
N SER A 184 9.19 16.27 -23.62
CA SER A 184 9.16 16.23 -25.09
C SER A 184 9.33 14.79 -25.59
N PHE A 185 10.18 14.01 -24.92
CA PHE A 185 10.30 12.58 -25.15
C PHE A 185 9.00 11.86 -24.77
N ALA A 186 8.41 12.16 -23.61
CA ALA A 186 7.14 11.58 -23.18
C ALA A 186 6.01 11.81 -24.19
N ALA A 187 5.85 13.05 -24.67
CA ALA A 187 4.84 13.39 -25.68
C ALA A 187 5.08 12.67 -27.02
N ARG A 188 6.34 12.53 -27.42
CA ARG A 188 6.73 11.78 -28.62
C ARG A 188 6.55 10.28 -28.44
N LEU A 189 6.79 9.72 -27.25
CA LEU A 189 6.58 8.31 -26.95
C LEU A 189 5.10 7.93 -27.09
N GLU A 190 4.16 8.81 -26.71
CA GLU A 190 2.73 8.57 -26.93
C GLU A 190 2.29 8.71 -28.39
N ARG A 191 2.83 9.69 -29.12
CA ARG A 191 2.43 9.99 -30.51
C ARG A 191 3.13 9.11 -31.55
N GLU A 192 4.42 8.89 -31.38
CA GLU A 192 5.36 8.30 -32.33
C GLU A 192 6.28 7.29 -31.59
N PRO A 193 5.72 6.21 -31.02
CA PRO A 193 6.43 5.32 -30.10
C PRO A 193 7.65 4.64 -30.72
N LEU A 194 7.59 4.29 -32.01
CA LEU A 194 8.71 3.61 -32.68
C LEU A 194 9.93 4.52 -32.79
N GLU A 195 9.75 5.79 -33.12
CA GLU A 195 10.85 6.76 -33.20
C GLU A 195 11.42 7.09 -31.82
N ALA A 196 10.56 7.23 -30.82
CA ALA A 196 10.99 7.44 -29.44
C ALA A 196 11.83 6.25 -28.94
N LEU A 197 11.37 5.01 -29.15
CA LEU A 197 12.11 3.80 -28.80
C LEU A 197 13.43 3.68 -29.57
N ALA A 198 13.43 3.96 -30.87
CA ALA A 198 14.64 3.96 -31.69
C ALA A 198 15.69 4.97 -31.19
N SER A 199 15.25 6.14 -30.70
CA SER A 199 16.16 7.13 -30.09
C SER A 199 16.86 6.65 -28.80
N MET A 200 16.35 5.58 -28.20
CA MET A 200 16.95 4.86 -27.07
C MET A 200 17.76 3.62 -27.48
N GLY A 201 17.93 3.37 -28.78
CA GLY A 201 18.60 2.18 -29.30
C GLY A 201 17.74 0.91 -29.29
N VAL A 202 16.42 1.04 -29.14
CA VAL A 202 15.50 -0.10 -29.12
C VAL A 202 15.05 -0.39 -30.55
N HIS A 203 15.28 -1.62 -31.01
CA HIS A 203 14.75 -2.11 -32.27
C HIS A 203 13.44 -2.88 -32.03
N VAL A 204 12.36 -2.40 -32.63
CA VAL A 204 11.05 -3.07 -32.59
C VAL A 204 10.95 -4.05 -33.75
N PRO A 205 10.72 -5.36 -33.50
CA PRO A 205 10.66 -6.36 -34.54
C PRO A 205 9.60 -6.07 -35.63
N PRO A 206 9.85 -6.48 -36.89
CA PRO A 206 8.90 -6.27 -37.98
C PRO A 206 7.53 -6.86 -37.67
N GLY A 207 6.46 -6.11 -37.96
CA GLY A 207 5.07 -6.55 -37.73
C GLY A 207 4.57 -6.38 -36.29
N VAL A 208 5.42 -5.99 -35.34
CA VAL A 208 5.00 -5.63 -33.99
C VAL A 208 4.47 -4.19 -33.99
N LYS A 209 3.21 -4.03 -33.58
CA LYS A 209 2.58 -2.72 -33.39
C LYS A 209 2.71 -2.32 -31.92
N VAL A 210 3.34 -1.18 -31.66
CA VAL A 210 3.47 -0.62 -30.31
C VAL A 210 2.53 0.57 -30.16
N GLN A 211 1.70 0.54 -29.13
CA GLN A 211 0.94 1.71 -28.69
C GLN A 211 1.29 1.99 -27.23
N VAL A 212 1.70 3.23 -26.95
CA VAL A 212 2.00 3.66 -25.59
C VAL A 212 0.84 4.54 -25.09
N ARG A 213 0.46 4.33 -23.84
CA ARG A 213 -0.47 5.19 -23.10
C ARG A 213 0.19 5.56 -21.79
N LEU A 214 0.44 6.85 -21.59
CA LEU A 214 0.94 7.31 -20.29
C LEU A 214 -0.23 7.40 -19.31
N GLN A 215 -0.11 6.70 -18.19
CA GLN A 215 -1.12 6.75 -17.14
C GLN A 215 -1.20 8.17 -16.56
N LYS A 216 -2.40 8.75 -16.54
CA LYS A 216 -2.67 10.02 -15.88
C LYS A 216 -3.40 9.79 -14.57
N ARG A 217 -3.14 10.64 -13.57
CA ARG A 217 -3.72 10.53 -12.21
C ARG A 217 -5.25 10.63 -12.19
N ASP A 218 -5.84 11.19 -13.23
CA ASP A 218 -7.27 11.46 -13.39
C ASP A 218 -7.92 10.58 -14.47
N THR A 219 -7.21 9.59 -15.02
CA THR A 219 -7.68 8.79 -16.17
C THR A 219 -7.67 7.30 -15.84
N LEU A 220 -8.85 6.67 -15.91
CA LEU A 220 -9.01 5.21 -15.84
C LEU A 220 -8.95 4.59 -17.24
N TYR A 221 -8.13 3.56 -17.42
CA TYR A 221 -8.05 2.79 -18.67
C TYR A 221 -8.81 1.47 -18.51
N TYR A 222 -9.91 1.33 -19.24
CA TYR A 222 -10.66 0.08 -19.32
C TYR A 222 -10.30 -0.66 -20.60
N VAL A 223 -9.59 -1.78 -20.48
CA VAL A 223 -9.08 -2.56 -21.61
C VAL A 223 -9.91 -3.81 -21.79
N LEU A 224 -10.65 -3.87 -22.90
CA LEU A 224 -11.46 -5.03 -23.27
C LEU A 224 -10.75 -5.82 -24.38
N PRO A 225 -10.62 -7.15 -24.26
CA PRO A 225 -10.17 -7.96 -25.38
C PRO A 225 -11.12 -7.81 -26.58
N PRO A 226 -10.61 -7.90 -27.81
CA PRO A 226 -11.45 -7.76 -28.99
C PRO A 226 -12.45 -8.91 -29.06
N ALA A 227 -13.73 -8.58 -29.33
CA ALA A 227 -14.75 -9.56 -29.60
C ALA A 227 -14.34 -10.49 -30.76
N LYS A 228 -14.79 -11.75 -30.69
CA LYS A 228 -14.63 -12.73 -31.76
C LYS A 228 -15.38 -12.25 -33.00
N ARG A 229 -14.78 -12.31 -34.20
CA ARG A 229 -15.52 -12.02 -35.44
C ARG A 229 -16.43 -13.21 -35.80
N PRO A 230 -17.55 -12.99 -36.51
CA PRO A 230 -18.53 -14.05 -36.80
C PRO A 230 -17.98 -15.27 -37.54
N ASP A 231 -16.92 -15.06 -38.34
CA ASP A 231 -16.24 -16.03 -39.19
C ASP A 231 -14.92 -16.55 -38.58
N GLU A 232 -14.55 -16.07 -37.39
CA GLU A 232 -13.31 -16.44 -36.73
C GLU A 232 -13.49 -17.80 -36.03
N PRO A 233 -12.57 -18.77 -36.21
CA PRO A 233 -12.59 -20.01 -35.44
C PRO A 233 -12.48 -19.71 -33.95
N ASP A 234 -12.82 -20.69 -33.10
CA ASP A 234 -12.66 -20.50 -31.66
C ASP A 234 -11.19 -20.27 -31.32
N ARG A 235 -10.90 -19.16 -30.61
CA ARG A 235 -9.52 -18.78 -30.30
C ARG A 235 -8.97 -19.76 -29.28
N SER A 236 -8.15 -20.70 -29.73
CA SER A 236 -7.31 -21.53 -28.85
C SER A 236 -6.17 -20.72 -28.22
N GLU A 237 -5.84 -19.56 -28.78
CA GLU A 237 -4.78 -18.69 -28.30
C GLU A 237 -5.28 -17.78 -27.16
N PRO A 238 -4.70 -17.88 -25.95
CA PRO A 238 -4.98 -16.96 -24.87
C PRO A 238 -4.61 -15.54 -25.28
N VAL A 239 -5.58 -14.62 -25.23
CA VAL A 239 -5.25 -13.21 -25.10
C VAL A 239 -4.80 -13.05 -23.66
N ASN A 240 -3.49 -13.10 -23.42
CA ASN A 240 -2.92 -12.77 -22.12
C ASN A 240 -3.25 -11.30 -21.85
N LEU A 241 -4.42 -11.07 -21.26
CA LEU A 241 -4.96 -9.73 -21.08
C LEU A 241 -4.11 -8.93 -20.10
N MET A 242 -3.28 -9.60 -19.30
CA MET A 242 -2.29 -9.03 -18.40
C MET A 242 -1.20 -10.08 -18.17
N ASP A 243 -0.17 -10.12 -19.01
CA ASP A 243 1.11 -10.61 -18.52
C ASP A 243 1.71 -9.45 -17.71
N LEU A 244 1.34 -9.36 -16.43
CA LEU A 244 1.87 -8.40 -15.47
C LEU A 244 3.34 -8.70 -15.20
N TRP A 245 4.18 -8.55 -16.22
CA TRP A 245 5.60 -8.29 -16.01
C TRP A 245 5.72 -6.87 -15.47
N ARG A 246 5.50 -6.77 -14.16
CA ARG A 246 5.71 -5.57 -13.38
C ARG A 246 7.23 -5.35 -13.31
N SER A 247 7.78 -4.49 -14.17
CA SER A 247 9.15 -4.01 -13.96
C SER A 247 9.13 -2.96 -12.85
N GLY A 248 9.13 -3.45 -11.61
CA GLY A 248 9.05 -2.62 -10.41
C GLY A 248 7.77 -1.76 -10.35
N ASP A 249 7.84 -0.59 -9.74
CA ASP A 249 6.69 0.33 -9.58
C ASP A 249 6.45 1.22 -10.81
N ASN A 250 7.05 0.88 -11.96
CA ASN A 250 7.27 1.85 -13.04
C ASN A 250 6.21 1.82 -14.16
N PHE A 251 5.78 0.65 -14.64
CA PHE A 251 4.73 0.50 -15.68
C PHE A 251 4.29 -0.95 -15.93
N VAL A 252 3.32 -1.14 -16.83
CA VAL A 252 2.71 -2.43 -17.21
C VAL A 252 2.75 -2.62 -18.72
N TRP A 253 3.12 -3.82 -19.18
CA TRP A 253 2.96 -4.26 -20.56
C TRP A 253 1.63 -5.00 -20.76
N LEU A 254 0.96 -4.74 -21.89
CA LEU A 254 -0.26 -5.45 -22.29
C LEU A 254 -0.05 -6.00 -23.71
N LEU A 255 0.09 -7.33 -23.83
CA LEU A 255 0.38 -8.01 -25.09
C LEU A 255 -0.13 -9.46 -25.10
N PRO A 256 -0.49 -10.01 -26.28
CA PRO A 256 -0.74 -11.45 -26.43
C PRO A 256 0.50 -12.29 -26.08
N GLU A 257 0.29 -13.54 -25.66
CA GLU A 257 1.36 -14.47 -25.29
C GLU A 257 2.45 -14.60 -26.35
N ARG A 258 2.05 -14.74 -27.61
CA ARG A 258 2.98 -14.92 -28.73
C ARG A 258 3.96 -13.77 -28.94
N LEU A 259 3.68 -12.58 -28.40
CA LEU A 259 4.58 -11.42 -28.52
C LEU A 259 5.62 -11.33 -27.40
N LYS A 260 5.65 -12.26 -26.43
CA LYS A 260 6.65 -12.28 -25.35
C LYS A 260 8.08 -12.36 -25.89
N THR A 261 8.32 -13.20 -26.89
CA THR A 261 9.64 -13.33 -27.52
C THR A 261 10.11 -12.03 -28.17
N GLU A 262 9.19 -11.28 -28.77
CA GLU A 262 9.48 -9.98 -29.38
C GLU A 262 9.84 -8.92 -28.33
N LEU A 263 9.15 -8.91 -27.18
CA LEU A 263 9.52 -8.05 -26.06
C LEU A 263 10.94 -8.36 -25.54
N LEU A 264 11.31 -9.63 -25.47
CA LEU A 264 12.68 -10.03 -25.10
C LEU A 264 13.71 -9.57 -26.14
N ALA A 265 13.37 -9.59 -27.44
CA ALA A 265 14.22 -9.05 -28.50
C ALA A 265 14.43 -7.53 -28.34
N MET A 266 13.36 -6.79 -28.03
CA MET A 266 13.45 -5.36 -27.75
C MET A 266 14.40 -5.06 -26.57
N ARG A 267 14.28 -5.78 -25.45
CA ARG A 267 15.19 -5.64 -24.29
C ARG A 267 16.65 -5.89 -24.65
N ARG A 268 16.92 -6.94 -25.44
CA ARG A 268 18.28 -7.25 -25.90
C ARG A 268 18.85 -6.14 -26.79
N SER A 269 18.05 -5.58 -27.70
CA SER A 269 18.50 -4.47 -28.56
C SER A 269 18.92 -3.24 -27.77
N PHE A 270 18.17 -2.90 -26.71
CA PHE A 270 18.52 -1.83 -25.78
C PHE A 270 19.86 -2.07 -25.09
N LEU A 271 20.12 -3.30 -24.62
CA LEU A 271 21.40 -3.66 -23.99
C LEU A 271 22.56 -3.57 -25.00
N GLY A 272 22.37 -4.11 -26.21
CA GLY A 272 23.39 -4.09 -27.27
C GLY A 272 23.80 -2.67 -27.69
N ALA A 273 22.86 -1.72 -27.71
CA ALA A 273 23.13 -0.33 -28.00
C ALA A 273 24.07 0.35 -26.98
N ARG A 274 24.14 -0.15 -25.74
CA ARG A 274 24.97 0.41 -24.66
C ARG A 274 26.34 -0.24 -24.56
N THR A 275 26.45 -1.53 -24.88
CA THR A 275 27.72 -2.27 -24.83
C THR A 275 28.57 -2.11 -26.09
N GLY A 276 28.06 -1.48 -27.15
CA GLY A 276 28.76 -1.31 -28.42
C GLY A 276 28.99 -2.62 -29.19
N THR A 277 28.35 -3.70 -28.76
CA THR A 277 28.43 -5.02 -29.39
C THR A 277 27.23 -5.20 -30.30
N ASP A 278 27.41 -4.84 -31.57
CA ASP A 278 26.49 -5.19 -32.66
C ASP A 278 26.66 -6.68 -32.99
N THR A 279 26.04 -7.56 -32.20
CA THR A 279 26.00 -8.99 -32.54
C THR A 279 24.78 -9.26 -33.40
N ALA A 280 24.98 -9.14 -34.72
CA ALA A 280 24.20 -9.88 -35.69
C ALA A 280 24.24 -11.37 -35.32
N TYR A 281 23.08 -11.94 -35.02
CA TYR A 281 22.90 -13.39 -35.04
C TYR A 281 21.83 -13.68 -36.08
N ASP A 282 22.33 -14.04 -37.25
CA ASP A 282 21.54 -14.49 -38.39
C ASP A 282 20.73 -15.74 -38.05
N ALA A 283 19.65 -15.85 -38.83
CA ALA A 283 18.72 -16.95 -38.90
C ALA A 283 19.39 -18.33 -38.94
N GLU A 284 18.86 -19.27 -38.16
CA GLU A 284 18.70 -20.67 -38.57
C GLU A 284 17.85 -21.42 -37.52
N GLN A 285 16.59 -21.67 -37.85
CA GLN A 285 15.94 -22.93 -37.52
C GLN A 285 14.73 -23.12 -38.45
N SER A 286 14.84 -24.18 -39.25
CA SER A 286 13.85 -24.73 -40.18
C SER A 286 12.51 -25.06 -39.52
#